data_AF-A0A2C6CG53-F1
#
_entry.id   AF-A0A2C6CG53-F1
#
_cell.length_a   1.000
_cell.length_b   1.000
_cell.length_c   1.000
_cell.angle_alpha   90.00
_cell.angle_beta   90.00
_cell.angle_gamma   90.00
#
_symmetry.space_group_name_H-M   'P 1'
#
loop_
_entity.id
_entity.type
_entity.pdbx_description
1 polymer ?
#
loop_
_entity_poly.entity_id
_entity_poly.type
_entity_poly.pdbx_seq_one_letter_code
_entity_poly.pdbx_strand_id
1 'polypeptide(L)'
;MKQLLPIIFLTALAACTPSEITKIEQELTLAQQQRNLDAQLNALKSLNEYDNNKWQALYLETLNASTLLSEAQLAYDNGNIVTAQIGAGQSKDINNSLQADTLLRALSIDYPLTELIDELVQLQTTTSKNEISFTPFFNHPPSKWNTIEINQKLLAINTKIKTITEQIETLQNIQRQSQSYQAVLVEAKRQRGLLAEQEAIFLRHLQQQFSVLHQAQFAKIYQTVAEQLNNFDERVVASMIRQDQNKLIEEMQHQSELLYNIDLMLKQAGSERHAEFEPFYLAYIQLLNKPKDYREYVRKGEAALTLFEHAGASNNFYQQYQILVSEPLTLSDDLLAFARSQNESKFLYRKY
;
A
#
# COMPACT_ATOMS: atom_id res chain seq x y z
N MET A 1 89.55 -45.79 11.93
CA MET A 1 88.44 -46.19 11.03
C MET A 1 87.16 -46.27 11.85
N LYS A 2 86.07 -45.68 11.30
CA LYS A 2 84.64 -45.81 11.70
C LYS A 2 84.29 -45.23 13.08
N GLN A 3 83.87 -43.96 13.18
CA GLN A 3 82.50 -43.43 13.00
C GLN A 3 81.41 -44.19 13.77
N LEU A 4 80.73 -43.49 14.70
CA LEU A 4 79.27 -43.37 14.78
C LEU A 4 78.89 -42.20 15.73
N LEU A 5 77.85 -41.47 15.33
CA LEU A 5 77.38 -40.15 15.78
C LEU A 5 76.94 -40.08 17.27
N PRO A 6 76.69 -38.84 17.76
CA PRO A 6 75.31 -38.53 18.06
C PRO A 6 74.81 -37.31 17.26
N ILE A 7 73.68 -37.56 16.61
CA ILE A 7 72.74 -36.57 16.12
C ILE A 7 72.16 -35.88 17.35
N ILE A 8 72.36 -34.56 17.49
CA ILE A 8 71.39 -33.70 18.16
C ILE A 8 70.76 -32.85 17.07
N PHE A 9 69.55 -33.26 16.75
CA PHE A 9 68.65 -32.68 15.78
C PHE A 9 67.84 -31.56 16.48
N LEU A 10 67.46 -30.56 15.68
CA LEU A 10 66.22 -29.77 15.76
C LEU A 10 66.15 -28.57 16.74
N THR A 11 66.07 -27.41 16.07
CA THR A 11 65.03 -26.36 16.21
C THR A 11 65.02 -25.48 17.44
N ALA A 12 65.81 -24.41 17.37
CA ALA A 12 65.33 -23.10 17.79
C ALA A 12 64.40 -22.54 16.69
N LEU A 13 63.12 -22.90 16.69
CA LEU A 13 62.00 -22.28 15.95
C LEU A 13 60.72 -23.06 16.26
N ALA A 14 60.09 -22.78 17.41
CA ALA A 14 58.66 -23.02 17.70
C ALA A 14 58.41 -22.87 19.21
N ALA A 15 58.39 -21.64 19.72
CA ALA A 15 57.87 -21.38 21.07
C ALA A 15 57.48 -19.90 21.26
N CYS A 16 56.62 -19.37 20.39
CA CYS A 16 55.79 -18.18 20.63
C CYS A 16 54.59 -18.26 19.69
N THR A 17 53.62 -19.13 19.99
CA THR A 17 52.39 -19.24 19.19
C THR A 17 51.13 -19.47 20.03
N PRO A 18 51.12 -20.28 21.12
CA PRO A 18 49.88 -20.49 21.88
C PRO A 18 49.47 -19.27 22.72
N SER A 19 50.42 -18.58 23.37
CA SER A 19 50.12 -17.49 24.30
C SER A 19 49.59 -16.22 23.61
N GLU A 20 50.08 -15.92 22.41
CA GLU A 20 49.64 -14.77 21.62
C GLU A 20 48.26 -15.02 21.03
N ILE A 21 48.01 -16.20 20.45
CA ILE A 21 46.67 -16.58 19.96
C ILE A 21 45.65 -16.51 21.10
N THR A 22 45.95 -17.10 22.27
CA THR A 22 45.02 -17.05 23.43
C THR A 22 44.76 -15.63 23.92
N LYS A 23 45.75 -14.74 23.87
CA LYS A 23 45.55 -13.33 24.22
C LYS A 23 44.62 -12.63 23.23
N ILE A 24 44.81 -12.84 21.93
CA ILE A 24 43.96 -12.23 20.90
C ILE A 24 42.53 -12.82 20.93
N GLU A 25 42.37 -14.11 21.25
CA GLU A 25 41.06 -14.73 21.48
C GLU A 25 40.32 -14.09 22.68
N GLN A 26 41.04 -13.74 23.75
CA GLN A 26 40.45 -13.00 24.88
C GLN A 26 40.05 -11.58 24.48
N GLU A 27 40.87 -10.89 23.68
CA GLU A 27 40.55 -9.57 23.13
C GLU A 27 39.30 -9.64 22.24
N LEU A 28 39.19 -10.66 21.37
CA LEU A 28 37.98 -10.92 20.58
C LEU A 28 36.76 -11.16 21.47
N THR A 29 36.90 -12.00 22.50
CA THR A 29 35.80 -12.30 23.44
C THR A 29 35.31 -11.03 24.14
N LEU A 30 36.25 -10.17 24.59
CA LEU A 30 35.91 -8.89 25.20
C LEU A 30 35.22 -7.96 24.19
N ALA A 31 35.71 -7.88 22.95
CA ALA A 31 35.12 -7.07 21.90
C ALA A 31 33.71 -7.54 21.52
N GLN A 32 33.46 -8.85 21.52
CA GLN A 32 32.14 -9.45 21.33
C GLN A 32 31.19 -9.12 22.49
N GLN A 33 31.65 -9.21 23.75
CA GLN A 33 30.86 -8.81 24.92
C GLN A 33 30.50 -7.33 24.90
N GLN A 34 31.44 -6.48 24.49
CA GLN A 34 31.21 -5.04 24.32
C GLN A 34 30.43 -4.70 23.05
N ARG A 35 30.18 -5.68 22.17
CA ARG A 35 29.56 -5.51 20.85
C ARG A 35 30.26 -4.46 19.99
N ASN A 36 31.58 -4.32 20.15
CA ASN A 36 32.39 -3.34 19.44
C ASN A 36 32.91 -3.93 18.13
N LEU A 37 32.33 -3.50 17.00
CA LEU A 37 32.65 -4.05 15.68
C LEU A 37 34.11 -3.86 15.27
N ASP A 38 34.67 -2.66 15.46
CA ASP A 38 36.05 -2.35 15.06
C ASP A 38 37.07 -3.18 15.87
N ALA A 39 36.81 -3.34 17.17
CA ALA A 39 37.64 -4.18 18.03
C ALA A 39 37.56 -5.66 17.65
N GLN A 40 36.36 -6.15 17.29
CA GLN A 40 36.20 -7.52 16.79
C GLN A 40 36.94 -7.72 15.46
N LEU A 41 36.81 -6.77 14.52
CA LEU A 41 37.48 -6.83 13.22
C LEU A 41 39.00 -6.85 13.37
N ASN A 42 39.55 -5.98 14.22
CA ASN A 42 40.99 -5.92 14.48
C ASN A 42 41.51 -7.22 15.11
N ALA A 43 40.81 -7.78 16.11
CA ALA A 43 41.20 -9.04 16.73
C ALA A 43 41.12 -10.21 15.72
N LEU A 44 40.07 -10.27 14.91
CA LEU A 44 39.90 -11.30 13.88
C LEU A 44 40.92 -11.18 12.75
N LYS A 45 41.31 -9.96 12.36
CA LYS A 45 42.39 -9.74 11.39
C LYS A 45 43.69 -10.38 11.89
N SER A 46 44.06 -10.10 13.14
CA SER A 46 45.26 -10.68 13.77
C SER A 46 45.15 -12.21 13.88
N LEU A 47 43.98 -12.76 14.23
CA LEU A 47 43.76 -14.22 14.30
C LEU A 47 43.84 -14.90 12.92
N ASN A 48 43.40 -14.21 11.86
CA ASN A 48 43.45 -14.71 10.49
C ASN A 48 44.88 -14.86 9.96
N GLU A 49 45.84 -14.08 10.46
CA GLU A 49 47.27 -14.21 10.11
C GLU A 49 47.88 -15.55 10.57
N TYR A 50 47.22 -16.27 11.47
CA TYR A 50 47.62 -17.61 11.94
C TYR A 50 47.00 -18.77 11.13
N ASP A 51 46.46 -18.49 9.94
CA ASP A 51 46.10 -19.45 8.86
C ASP A 51 45.13 -20.57 9.28
N ASN A 52 44.08 -20.21 10.01
CA ASN A 52 43.00 -21.11 10.40
C ASN A 52 41.70 -20.76 9.66
N ASN A 53 41.18 -21.70 8.88
CA ASN A 53 39.93 -21.56 8.09
C ASN A 53 38.74 -21.01 8.92
N LYS A 54 38.70 -21.31 10.22
CA LYS A 54 37.66 -20.79 11.14
C LYS A 54 37.76 -19.27 11.31
N TRP A 55 38.97 -18.75 11.52
CA TRP A 55 39.19 -17.31 11.74
C TRP A 55 39.01 -16.52 10.45
N GLN A 56 39.39 -17.11 9.33
CA GLN A 56 39.19 -16.52 8.01
C GLN A 56 37.71 -16.27 7.72
N ALA A 57 36.84 -17.26 7.95
CA ALA A 57 35.40 -17.10 7.74
C ALA A 57 34.81 -15.98 8.61
N LEU A 58 35.11 -15.99 9.92
CA LEU A 58 34.62 -14.97 10.87
C LEU A 58 35.17 -13.57 10.55
N TYR A 59 36.44 -13.48 10.14
CA TYR A 59 37.05 -12.24 9.71
C TYR A 59 36.33 -11.66 8.48
N LEU A 60 36.05 -12.50 7.46
CA LEU A 60 35.35 -12.05 6.25
C LEU A 60 33.91 -11.61 6.55
N GLU A 61 33.18 -12.32 7.41
CA GLU A 61 31.83 -11.91 7.85
C GLU A 61 31.87 -10.58 8.60
N THR A 62 32.81 -10.42 9.52
CA THR A 62 32.95 -9.18 10.32
C THR A 62 33.42 -8.01 9.47
N LEU A 63 34.29 -8.26 8.49
CA LEU A 63 34.73 -7.27 7.51
C LEU A 63 33.56 -6.81 6.64
N ASN A 64 32.70 -7.73 6.20
CA ASN A 64 31.49 -7.40 5.46
C ASN A 64 30.54 -6.53 6.31
N ALA A 65 30.28 -6.92 7.56
CA ALA A 65 29.46 -6.13 8.48
C ALA A 65 30.02 -4.72 8.71
N SER A 66 31.35 -4.57 8.84
CA SER A 66 32.02 -3.29 8.99
C SER A 66 31.91 -2.42 7.73
N THR A 67 32.08 -3.03 6.55
CA THR A 67 31.92 -2.35 5.26
C THR A 67 30.50 -1.82 5.10
N LEU A 68 29.48 -2.66 5.32
CA LEU A 68 28.06 -2.28 5.27
C LEU A 68 27.74 -1.14 6.24
N LEU A 69 28.29 -1.17 7.46
CA LEU A 69 28.08 -0.12 8.44
C LEU A 69 28.72 1.21 8.01
N SER A 70 29.93 1.17 7.46
CA SER A 70 30.62 2.35 6.96
C SER A 70 29.87 2.98 5.79
N GLU A 71 29.37 2.16 4.86
CA GLU A 71 28.54 2.62 3.73
C GLU A 71 27.20 3.19 4.22
N ALA A 72 26.58 2.57 5.22
CA ALA A 72 25.35 3.05 5.84
C ALA A 72 25.55 4.41 6.54
N GLN A 73 26.66 4.60 7.25
CA GLN A 73 27.00 5.88 7.87
C GLN A 73 27.19 6.97 6.81
N LEU A 74 27.92 6.68 5.74
CA LEU A 74 28.10 7.62 4.63
C LEU A 74 26.78 7.94 3.93
N ALA A 75 25.88 6.96 3.77
CA ALA A 75 24.55 7.20 3.25
C ALA A 75 23.71 8.10 4.18
N TYR A 76 23.79 7.89 5.50
CA TYR A 76 23.11 8.71 6.49
C TYR A 76 23.60 10.15 6.47
N ASP A 77 24.92 10.35 6.43
CA ASP A 77 25.55 11.67 6.39
C ASP A 77 25.16 12.44 5.10
N ASN A 78 24.91 11.72 4.00
CA ASN A 78 24.41 12.27 2.73
C ASN A 78 22.87 12.38 2.66
N GLY A 79 22.14 12.09 3.75
CA GLY A 79 20.68 12.18 3.80
C GLY A 79 19.94 11.09 3.02
N ASN A 80 20.60 9.99 2.66
CA ASN A 80 19.98 8.81 2.05
C ASN A 80 19.58 7.80 3.13
N ILE A 81 18.46 8.11 3.79
CA ILE A 81 17.93 7.35 4.94
C ILE A 81 17.56 5.91 4.57
N VAL A 82 17.08 5.66 3.35
CA VAL A 82 16.71 4.30 2.91
C VAL A 82 17.93 3.39 2.84
N THR A 83 18.97 3.81 2.12
CA THR A 83 20.22 3.04 2.02
C THR A 83 20.90 2.89 3.39
N ALA A 84 20.91 3.95 4.20
CA ALA A 84 21.46 3.90 5.54
C ALA A 84 20.76 2.86 6.43
N GLN A 85 19.42 2.81 6.40
CA GLN A 85 18.64 1.84 7.19
C GLN A 85 18.86 0.40 6.75
N ILE A 86 18.91 0.14 5.44
CA ILE A 86 19.16 -1.20 4.90
C ILE A 86 20.56 -1.66 5.28
N GLY A 87 21.59 -0.84 5.02
CA GLY A 87 22.98 -1.21 5.32
C GLY A 87 23.25 -1.39 6.81
N ALA A 88 22.69 -0.52 7.66
CA ALA A 88 22.82 -0.65 9.11
C ALA A 88 22.08 -1.90 9.64
N GLY A 89 20.92 -2.25 9.06
CA GLY A 89 20.17 -3.47 9.38
C GLY A 89 20.95 -4.74 9.00
N GLN A 90 21.42 -4.81 7.76
CA GLN A 90 22.22 -5.93 7.27
C GLN A 90 23.52 -6.11 8.05
N SER A 91 24.21 -5.00 8.37
CA SER A 91 25.39 -5.03 9.24
C SER A 91 25.08 -5.66 10.59
N LYS A 92 23.95 -5.27 11.21
CA LYS A 92 23.50 -5.81 12.49
C LYS A 92 23.14 -7.30 12.43
N ASP A 93 22.49 -7.74 11.35
CA ASP A 93 22.13 -9.14 11.15
C ASP A 93 23.35 -10.04 11.05
N ILE A 94 24.41 -9.56 10.39
CA ILE A 94 25.68 -10.27 10.27
C ILE A 94 26.47 -10.18 11.59
N ASN A 95 26.55 -8.99 12.17
CA ASN A 95 27.27 -8.73 13.42
C ASN A 95 26.46 -7.77 14.29
N ASN A 96 25.91 -8.30 15.39
CA ASN A 96 25.06 -7.57 16.32
C ASN A 96 25.84 -6.52 17.14
N SER A 97 26.32 -5.47 16.48
CA SER A 97 27.21 -4.44 17.02
C SER A 97 26.43 -3.26 17.65
N LEU A 98 27.07 -2.59 18.62
CA LEU A 98 26.51 -1.39 19.23
C LEU A 98 26.51 -0.22 18.23
N GLN A 99 27.49 -0.17 17.34
CA GLN A 99 27.56 0.88 16.31
C GLN A 99 26.35 0.80 15.35
N ALA A 100 26.01 -0.40 14.84
CA ALA A 100 24.83 -0.59 13.99
C ALA A 100 23.53 -0.23 14.72
N ASP A 101 23.38 -0.67 15.98
CA ASP A 101 22.25 -0.29 16.84
C ASP A 101 22.10 1.23 16.98
N THR A 102 23.22 1.94 17.15
CA THR A 102 23.23 3.39 17.34
C THR A 102 22.78 4.12 16.10
N LEU A 103 23.25 3.69 14.92
CA LEU A 103 22.85 4.27 13.64
C LEU A 103 21.37 3.98 13.35
N LEU A 104 20.88 2.76 13.57
CA LEU A 104 19.47 2.40 13.41
C LEU A 104 18.55 3.24 14.33
N ARG A 105 18.98 3.52 15.57
CA ARG A 105 18.26 4.43 16.46
C ARG A 105 18.20 5.85 15.92
N ALA A 106 19.31 6.38 15.40
CA ALA A 106 19.33 7.72 14.81
C ALA A 106 18.42 7.83 13.58
N LEU A 107 18.34 6.78 12.76
CA LEU A 107 17.49 6.69 11.58
C LEU A 107 15.99 6.57 11.91
N SER A 108 15.66 5.96 13.05
CA SER A 108 14.26 5.77 13.49
C SER A 108 13.49 7.07 13.81
N ILE A 109 14.19 8.22 13.86
CA ILE A 109 13.60 9.54 14.10
C ILE A 109 12.90 10.11 12.84
N ASP A 110 13.14 9.55 11.65
CA ASP A 110 12.48 9.94 10.39
C ASP A 110 11.06 9.36 10.27
N TYR A 111 10.17 9.88 11.11
CA TYR A 111 8.80 9.39 11.26
C TYR A 111 7.98 9.40 9.94
N PRO A 112 7.97 10.48 9.13
CA PRO A 112 7.05 10.55 7.99
C PRO A 112 7.39 9.63 6.81
N LEU A 113 8.68 9.41 6.53
CA LEU A 113 9.09 8.48 5.44
C LEU A 113 8.78 7.04 5.83
N THR A 114 9.01 6.72 7.10
CA THR A 114 8.73 5.40 7.64
C THR A 114 7.24 5.09 7.63
N GLU A 115 6.39 6.04 8.03
CA GLU A 115 4.94 5.88 7.96
C GLU A 115 4.42 5.66 6.53
N LEU A 116 4.98 6.37 5.55
CA LEU A 116 4.62 6.16 4.15
C LEU A 116 4.99 4.76 3.66
N ILE A 117 6.21 4.30 3.95
CA ILE A 117 6.64 2.96 3.54
C ILE A 117 5.80 1.89 4.25
N ASP A 118 5.52 2.04 5.54
CA ASP A 118 4.65 1.12 6.29
C ASP A 118 3.25 1.05 5.68
N GLU A 119 2.68 2.19 5.27
CA GLU A 119 1.36 2.26 4.64
C GLU A 119 1.35 1.54 3.28
N LEU A 120 2.40 1.68 2.48
CA LEU A 120 2.55 0.98 1.21
C LEU A 120 2.75 -0.54 1.40
N VAL A 121 3.48 -0.97 2.43
CA VAL A 121 3.63 -2.40 2.78
C VAL A 121 2.27 -2.98 3.19
N GLN A 122 1.49 -2.25 3.98
CA GLN A 122 0.13 -2.66 4.33
C GLN A 122 -0.75 -2.76 3.09
N LEU A 123 -0.69 -1.78 2.19
CA LEU A 123 -1.44 -1.80 0.93
C LEU A 123 -1.09 -3.03 0.08
N GLN A 124 0.20 -3.34 -0.09
CA GLN A 124 0.65 -4.54 -0.78
C GLN A 124 0.08 -5.81 -0.13
N THR A 125 0.06 -5.87 1.20
CA THR A 125 -0.46 -7.01 1.97
C THR A 125 -1.97 -7.19 1.78
N THR A 126 -2.74 -6.11 1.93
CA THR A 126 -4.21 -6.10 1.74
C THR A 126 -4.58 -6.47 0.30
N THR A 127 -3.82 -5.99 -0.68
CA THR A 127 -4.03 -6.32 -2.10
C THR A 127 -3.73 -7.79 -2.37
N SER A 128 -2.64 -8.32 -1.82
CA SER A 128 -2.26 -9.73 -1.99
C SER A 128 -3.30 -10.70 -1.39
N LYS A 129 -4.07 -10.25 -0.40
CA LYS A 129 -5.18 -11.00 0.20
C LYS A 129 -6.53 -10.79 -0.50
N ASN A 130 -6.57 -10.02 -1.61
CA ASN A 130 -7.79 -9.64 -2.34
C ASN A 130 -8.85 -8.91 -1.50
N GLU A 131 -8.46 -8.30 -0.37
CA GLU A 131 -9.40 -7.68 0.58
C GLU A 131 -10.10 -6.46 -0.06
N ILE A 132 -9.41 -5.72 -0.92
CA ILE A 132 -9.93 -4.53 -1.63
C ILE A 132 -10.33 -4.79 -3.09
N SER A 133 -10.31 -6.04 -3.55
CA SER A 133 -10.66 -6.36 -4.94
C SER A 133 -12.17 -6.32 -5.18
N PHE A 134 -12.59 -5.74 -6.30
CA PHE A 134 -13.97 -5.72 -6.81
C PHE A 134 -14.27 -6.80 -7.85
N THR A 135 -13.28 -7.63 -8.22
CA THR A 135 -13.44 -8.70 -9.24
C THR A 135 -14.72 -9.53 -9.09
N PRO A 136 -15.15 -9.96 -7.88
CA PRO A 136 -16.38 -10.74 -7.73
C PRO A 136 -17.65 -10.04 -8.25
N PHE A 137 -17.72 -8.70 -8.17
CA PHE A 137 -18.90 -7.95 -8.57
C PHE A 137 -19.06 -7.83 -10.08
N PHE A 138 -17.97 -7.90 -10.85
CA PHE A 138 -18.04 -7.93 -12.31
C PHE A 138 -18.63 -9.24 -12.85
N ASN A 139 -18.60 -10.32 -12.06
CA ASN A 139 -19.07 -11.65 -12.46
C ASN A 139 -20.51 -11.94 -12.04
N HIS A 140 -21.18 -11.00 -11.36
CA HIS A 140 -22.51 -11.18 -10.81
C HIS A 140 -23.41 -9.99 -11.16
N PRO A 141 -24.72 -10.21 -11.37
CA PRO A 141 -25.65 -9.11 -11.58
C PRO A 141 -25.82 -8.25 -10.31
N PRO A 142 -26.16 -6.96 -10.44
CA PRO A 142 -26.44 -6.05 -9.32
C PRO A 142 -27.35 -6.60 -8.22
N SER A 143 -28.34 -7.41 -8.59
CA SER A 143 -29.29 -8.01 -7.64
C SER A 143 -28.65 -8.99 -6.66
N LYS A 144 -27.41 -9.44 -6.92
CA LYS A 144 -26.63 -10.32 -6.03
C LYS A 144 -25.53 -9.58 -5.29
N TRP A 145 -25.36 -8.28 -5.53
CA TRP A 145 -24.29 -7.52 -4.91
C TRP A 145 -24.61 -7.26 -3.44
N ASN A 146 -23.63 -7.53 -2.58
CA ASN A 146 -23.73 -7.29 -1.15
C ASN A 146 -23.32 -5.83 -0.86
N THR A 147 -24.29 -5.01 -0.46
CA THR A 147 -24.09 -3.59 -0.13
C THR A 147 -23.03 -3.36 0.95
N ILE A 148 -23.01 -4.20 1.98
CA ILE A 148 -22.04 -4.08 3.08
C ILE A 148 -20.62 -4.33 2.57
N GLU A 149 -20.44 -5.38 1.76
CA GLU A 149 -19.15 -5.74 1.20
C GLU A 149 -18.60 -4.64 0.26
N ILE A 150 -19.45 -4.09 -0.61
CA ILE A 150 -19.07 -2.99 -1.50
C ILE A 150 -18.65 -1.76 -0.68
N ASN A 151 -19.45 -1.37 0.31
CA ASN A 151 -19.15 -0.23 1.16
C ASN A 151 -17.85 -0.41 1.94
N GLN A 152 -17.58 -1.60 2.47
CA GLN A 152 -16.34 -1.90 3.19
C GLN A 152 -15.12 -1.77 2.26
N LYS A 153 -15.21 -2.29 1.04
CA LYS A 153 -14.12 -2.21 0.05
C LYS A 153 -13.86 -0.78 -0.40
N LEU A 154 -14.92 -0.02 -0.71
CA LEU A 154 -14.79 1.39 -1.07
C LEU A 154 -14.24 2.23 0.08
N LEU A 155 -14.71 2.00 1.32
CA LEU A 155 -14.19 2.70 2.50
C LEU A 155 -12.70 2.39 2.72
N ALA A 156 -12.29 1.12 2.57
CA ALA A 156 -10.89 0.72 2.67
C ALA A 156 -10.02 1.43 1.63
N ILE A 157 -10.47 1.47 0.37
CA ILE A 157 -9.76 2.18 -0.72
C ILE A 157 -9.63 3.67 -0.43
N ASN A 158 -10.74 4.34 -0.08
CA ASN A 158 -10.73 5.78 0.20
C ASN A 158 -9.87 6.13 1.41
N THR A 159 -9.91 5.29 2.46
CA THR A 159 -9.04 5.45 3.63
C THR A 159 -7.57 5.37 3.22
N LYS A 160 -7.19 4.37 2.40
CA LYS A 160 -5.81 4.24 1.89
C LYS A 160 -5.39 5.43 1.02
N ILE A 161 -6.25 5.89 0.11
CA ILE A 161 -5.98 7.07 -0.72
C ILE A 161 -5.73 8.31 0.14
N LYS A 162 -6.58 8.53 1.16
CA LYS A 162 -6.47 9.66 2.07
C LYS A 162 -5.17 9.60 2.88
N THR A 163 -4.90 8.48 3.56
CA THR A 163 -3.69 8.29 4.36
C THR A 163 -2.42 8.50 3.52
N ILE A 164 -2.34 7.89 2.34
CA ILE A 164 -1.18 8.06 1.44
C ILE A 164 -1.03 9.52 1.00
N THR A 165 -2.14 10.23 0.74
CA THR A 165 -2.10 11.64 0.35
C THR A 165 -1.56 12.52 1.47
N GLU A 166 -2.07 12.37 2.69
CA GLU A 166 -1.60 13.12 3.87
C GLU A 166 -0.10 12.89 4.14
N GLN A 167 0.36 11.65 3.97
CA GLN A 167 1.78 11.29 4.14
C GLN A 167 2.67 11.88 3.03
N ILE A 168 2.21 11.87 1.77
CA ILE A 168 2.91 12.52 0.65
C ILE A 168 3.04 14.03 0.91
N GLU A 169 1.97 14.69 1.33
CA GLU A 169 1.97 16.13 1.62
C GLU A 169 2.92 16.47 2.78
N THR A 170 2.89 15.66 3.85
CA THR A 170 3.82 15.80 4.98
C THR A 170 5.27 15.73 4.53
N LEU A 171 5.61 14.78 3.67
CA LEU A 171 6.97 14.61 3.15
C LEU A 171 7.41 15.73 2.21
N GLN A 172 6.50 16.25 1.37
CA GLN A 172 6.81 17.36 0.47
C GLN A 172 7.20 18.64 1.23
N ASN A 173 6.63 18.86 2.42
CA ASN A 173 6.92 20.02 3.26
C ASN A 173 8.29 19.95 3.95
N ILE A 174 8.92 18.77 4.05
CA ILE A 174 10.16 18.56 4.81
C ILE A 174 11.44 18.90 3.99
N GLN A 175 11.31 19.30 2.72
CA GLN A 175 12.42 19.75 1.83
C GLN A 175 13.62 18.78 1.73
N ARG A 176 13.43 17.47 1.97
CA ARG A 176 14.48 16.46 1.75
C ARG A 176 14.43 15.98 0.30
N GLN A 177 15.52 16.22 -0.44
CA GLN A 177 15.60 15.98 -1.88
C GLN A 177 16.48 14.78 -2.28
N SER A 178 16.77 13.84 -1.37
CA SER A 178 17.57 12.68 -1.76
C SER A 178 16.78 11.77 -2.71
N GLN A 179 17.52 11.09 -3.60
CA GLN A 179 16.95 10.25 -4.65
C GLN A 179 16.02 9.15 -4.11
N SER A 180 16.31 8.61 -2.93
CA SER A 180 15.50 7.59 -2.28
C SER A 180 14.15 8.11 -1.78
N TYR A 181 14.07 9.34 -1.25
CA TYR A 181 12.79 9.97 -0.91
C TYR A 181 11.92 10.14 -2.16
N GLN A 182 12.53 10.60 -3.27
CA GLN A 182 11.81 10.76 -4.53
C GLN A 182 11.29 9.43 -5.07
N ALA A 183 12.07 8.35 -4.96
CA ALA A 183 11.61 7.02 -5.37
C ALA A 183 10.37 6.57 -4.58
N VAL A 184 10.37 6.74 -3.26
CA VAL A 184 9.20 6.41 -2.41
C VAL A 184 7.99 7.27 -2.76
N LEU A 185 8.18 8.58 -2.96
CA LEU A 185 7.09 9.49 -3.34
C LEU A 185 6.50 9.16 -4.71
N VAL A 186 7.33 8.80 -5.68
CA VAL A 186 6.88 8.37 -7.01
C VAL A 186 6.04 7.10 -6.90
N GLU A 187 6.53 6.12 -6.14
CA GLU A 187 5.82 4.85 -5.95
C GLU A 187 4.49 5.04 -5.20
N ALA A 188 4.48 5.85 -4.14
CA ALA A 188 3.26 6.20 -3.42
C ALA A 188 2.21 6.87 -4.30
N LYS A 189 2.64 7.84 -5.13
CA LYS A 189 1.75 8.52 -6.10
C LYS A 189 1.20 7.54 -7.13
N ARG A 190 2.03 6.63 -7.64
CA ARG A 190 1.62 5.58 -8.58
C ARG A 190 0.55 4.69 -7.96
N GLN A 191 0.83 4.08 -6.80
CA GLN A 191 -0.11 3.17 -6.14
C GLN A 191 -1.42 3.85 -5.74
N ARG A 192 -1.36 5.08 -5.22
CA ARG A 192 -2.56 5.90 -4.97
C ARG A 192 -3.38 6.12 -6.24
N GLY A 193 -2.72 6.45 -7.35
CA GLY A 193 -3.37 6.64 -8.65
C GLY A 193 -4.08 5.37 -9.14
N LEU A 194 -3.43 4.21 -8.99
CA LEU A 194 -4.03 2.92 -9.34
C LEU A 194 -5.28 2.63 -8.49
N LEU A 195 -5.25 2.89 -7.18
CA LEU A 195 -6.42 2.74 -6.31
C LEU A 195 -7.58 3.65 -6.73
N ALA A 196 -7.27 4.92 -7.01
CA ALA A 196 -8.28 5.90 -7.43
C ALA A 196 -8.91 5.55 -8.79
N GLU A 197 -8.16 4.89 -9.68
CA GLU A 197 -8.69 4.40 -10.96
C GLU A 197 -9.48 3.10 -10.78
N GLN A 198 -9.07 2.21 -9.87
CA GLN A 198 -9.83 0.99 -9.54
C GLN A 198 -11.23 1.33 -9.01
N GLU A 199 -11.31 2.31 -8.11
CA GLU A 199 -12.57 2.86 -7.62
C GLU A 199 -13.40 3.46 -8.76
N ALA A 200 -12.80 4.32 -9.60
CA ALA A 200 -13.51 4.99 -10.69
C ALA A 200 -14.10 3.99 -11.70
N ILE A 201 -13.34 2.98 -12.11
CA ILE A 201 -13.81 1.94 -13.03
C ILE A 201 -14.97 1.16 -12.40
N PHE A 202 -14.87 0.80 -11.12
CA PHE A 202 -15.95 0.08 -10.44
C PHE A 202 -17.23 0.93 -10.35
N LEU A 203 -17.13 2.20 -9.97
CA LEU A 203 -18.29 3.10 -9.90
C LEU A 203 -18.94 3.30 -11.27
N ARG A 204 -18.16 3.49 -12.34
CA ARG A 204 -18.68 3.59 -13.71
C ARG A 204 -19.32 2.29 -14.18
N HIS A 205 -18.75 1.13 -13.83
CA HIS A 205 -19.38 -0.16 -14.11
C HIS A 205 -20.73 -0.29 -13.41
N LEU A 206 -20.82 0.11 -12.15
CA LEU A 206 -22.08 0.13 -11.40
C LEU A 206 -23.12 1.03 -12.08
N GLN A 207 -22.73 2.25 -12.48
CA GLN A 207 -23.60 3.18 -13.20
C GLN A 207 -24.13 2.56 -14.51
N GLN A 208 -23.25 1.90 -15.27
CA GLN A 208 -23.62 1.21 -16.51
C GLN A 208 -24.59 0.06 -16.25
N GLN A 209 -24.31 -0.81 -15.28
CA GLN A 209 -25.19 -1.94 -14.96
C GLN A 209 -26.59 -1.47 -14.58
N PHE A 210 -26.69 -0.41 -13.79
CA PHE A 210 -27.96 0.12 -13.32
C PHE A 210 -28.69 0.84 -14.44
N SER A 211 -27.95 1.53 -15.31
CA SER A 211 -28.52 2.16 -16.50
C SER A 211 -29.14 1.12 -17.43
N VAL A 212 -28.38 0.08 -17.80
CA VAL A 212 -28.88 -1.00 -18.67
C VAL A 212 -30.08 -1.71 -18.04
N LEU A 213 -30.08 -1.92 -16.73
CA LEU A 213 -31.14 -2.64 -16.04
C LEU A 213 -32.46 -1.86 -15.92
N HIS A 214 -32.39 -0.53 -15.78
CA HIS A 214 -33.52 0.30 -15.35
C HIS A 214 -33.98 1.36 -16.36
N GLN A 215 -33.17 1.69 -17.37
CA GLN A 215 -33.45 2.77 -18.32
C GLN A 215 -34.80 2.58 -19.03
N ALA A 216 -35.14 1.36 -19.45
CA ALA A 216 -36.39 1.10 -20.16
C ALA A 216 -37.63 1.38 -19.28
N GLN A 217 -37.58 0.99 -18.01
CA GLN A 217 -38.65 1.22 -17.05
C GLN A 217 -38.77 2.71 -16.71
N PHE A 218 -37.65 3.41 -16.49
CA PHE A 218 -37.65 4.85 -16.26
C PHE A 218 -38.18 5.63 -17.48
N ALA A 219 -37.74 5.28 -18.70
CA ALA A 219 -38.21 5.91 -19.92
C ALA A 219 -39.72 5.74 -20.11
N LYS A 220 -40.26 4.54 -19.85
CA LYS A 220 -41.69 4.27 -19.94
C LYS A 220 -42.52 5.14 -18.98
N ILE A 221 -42.13 5.21 -17.70
CA ILE A 221 -42.83 6.05 -16.72
C ILE A 221 -42.74 7.52 -17.10
N TYR A 222 -41.54 7.98 -17.46
CA TYR A 222 -41.33 9.37 -17.89
C TYR A 222 -42.21 9.75 -19.09
N GLN A 223 -42.20 8.97 -20.15
CA GLN A 223 -43.01 9.20 -21.35
C GLN A 223 -44.49 9.24 -21.01
N THR A 224 -44.95 8.29 -20.20
CA THR A 224 -46.34 8.25 -19.73
C THR A 224 -46.70 9.54 -19.00
N VAL A 225 -45.88 9.98 -18.02
CA VAL A 225 -46.13 11.23 -17.28
C VAL A 225 -46.14 12.44 -18.21
N ALA A 226 -45.14 12.56 -19.09
CA ALA A 226 -45.01 13.68 -20.01
C ALA A 226 -46.22 13.78 -20.96
N GLU A 227 -46.70 12.66 -21.49
CA GLU A 227 -47.89 12.61 -22.34
C GLU A 227 -49.18 12.92 -21.57
N GLN A 228 -49.34 12.38 -20.37
CA GLN A 228 -50.56 12.58 -19.59
C GLN A 228 -50.68 14.02 -19.08
N LEU A 229 -49.58 14.72 -18.76
CA LEU A 229 -49.60 16.12 -18.33
C LEU A 229 -50.05 17.10 -19.44
N ASN A 230 -50.04 16.69 -20.71
CA ASN A 230 -50.59 17.48 -21.81
C ASN A 230 -52.13 17.40 -21.87
N ASN A 231 -52.72 16.35 -21.30
CA ASN A 231 -54.13 16.02 -21.47
C ASN A 231 -54.94 16.09 -20.17
N PHE A 232 -54.26 16.02 -19.02
CA PHE A 232 -54.90 15.92 -17.71
C PHE A 232 -54.24 16.83 -16.67
N ASP A 233 -55.04 17.23 -15.68
CA ASP A 233 -54.53 17.88 -14.48
C ASP A 233 -53.57 16.97 -13.72
N GLU A 234 -52.58 17.58 -13.10
CA GLU A 234 -51.50 16.90 -12.39
C GLU A 234 -51.98 15.90 -11.32
N ARG A 235 -53.06 16.20 -10.60
CA ARG A 235 -53.63 15.29 -9.58
C ARG A 235 -54.19 14.01 -10.21
N VAL A 236 -54.71 14.11 -11.43
CA VAL A 236 -55.24 12.97 -12.19
C VAL A 236 -54.06 12.13 -12.70
N VAL A 237 -53.04 12.77 -13.27
CA VAL A 237 -51.79 12.09 -13.68
C VAL A 237 -51.17 11.32 -12.52
N ALA A 238 -51.05 11.96 -11.34
CA ALA A 238 -50.53 11.35 -10.13
C ALA A 238 -51.29 10.08 -9.70
N SER A 239 -52.58 10.00 -9.99
CA SER A 239 -53.41 8.83 -9.68
C SER A 239 -53.25 7.73 -10.73
N MET A 240 -53.12 8.11 -12.01
CA MET A 240 -52.96 7.18 -13.13
C MET A 240 -51.67 6.37 -13.05
N ILE A 241 -50.55 6.99 -12.63
CA ILE A 241 -49.24 6.34 -12.63
C ILE A 241 -48.84 5.74 -11.28
N ARG A 242 -49.64 5.94 -10.23
CA ARG A 242 -49.26 5.62 -8.85
C ARG A 242 -48.91 4.15 -8.67
N GLN A 243 -49.70 3.27 -9.28
CA GLN A 243 -49.52 1.83 -9.17
C GLN A 243 -48.20 1.39 -9.82
N ASP A 244 -47.90 1.90 -11.01
CA ASP A 244 -46.67 1.57 -11.72
C ASP A 244 -45.43 2.11 -10.99
N GLN A 245 -45.50 3.32 -10.44
CA GLN A 245 -44.42 3.87 -9.61
C GLN A 245 -44.22 3.07 -8.31
N ASN A 246 -45.30 2.64 -7.64
CA ASN A 246 -45.20 1.79 -6.45
C ASN A 246 -44.46 0.48 -6.76
N LYS A 247 -44.87 -0.17 -7.84
CA LYS A 247 -44.27 -1.42 -8.29
C LYS A 247 -42.80 -1.23 -8.64
N LEU A 248 -42.47 -0.14 -9.32
CA LEU A 248 -41.08 0.20 -9.66
C LEU A 248 -40.21 0.38 -8.42
N ILE A 249 -40.70 1.13 -7.43
CA ILE A 249 -40.00 1.37 -6.16
C ILE A 249 -39.74 0.05 -5.42
N GLU A 250 -40.73 -0.84 -5.37
CA GLU A 250 -40.60 -2.16 -4.74
C GLU A 250 -39.58 -3.04 -5.47
N GLU A 251 -39.67 -3.11 -6.80
CA GLU A 251 -38.76 -3.91 -7.63
C GLU A 251 -37.30 -3.42 -7.55
N MET A 252 -37.09 -2.12 -7.34
CA MET A 252 -35.77 -1.47 -7.36
C MET A 252 -35.25 -1.11 -5.96
N GLN A 253 -35.90 -1.59 -4.89
CA GLN A 253 -35.56 -1.23 -3.53
C GLN A 253 -34.09 -1.53 -3.20
N HIS A 254 -33.63 -2.75 -3.49
CA HIS A 254 -32.24 -3.17 -3.21
C HIS A 254 -31.21 -2.28 -3.93
N GLN A 255 -31.45 -1.96 -5.19
CA GLN A 255 -30.57 -1.11 -6.00
C GLN A 255 -30.58 0.34 -5.49
N SER A 256 -31.75 0.86 -5.12
CA SER A 256 -31.87 2.18 -4.49
C SER A 256 -31.10 2.26 -3.19
N GLU A 257 -31.20 1.23 -2.35
CA GLU A 257 -30.45 1.13 -1.09
C GLU A 257 -28.95 1.05 -1.34
N LEU A 258 -28.50 0.27 -2.34
CA LEU A 258 -27.09 0.21 -2.71
C LEU A 258 -26.54 1.58 -3.13
N LEU A 259 -27.21 2.28 -4.07
CA LEU A 259 -26.74 3.58 -4.54
C LEU A 259 -26.68 4.62 -3.43
N TYR A 260 -27.70 4.67 -2.58
CA TYR A 260 -27.72 5.58 -1.44
C TYR A 260 -26.57 5.31 -0.47
N ASN A 261 -26.29 4.03 -0.18
CA ASN A 261 -25.21 3.63 0.71
C ASN A 261 -23.83 3.98 0.15
N ILE A 262 -23.64 3.86 -1.17
CA ILE A 262 -22.39 4.24 -1.84
C ILE A 262 -22.23 5.77 -1.84
N ASP A 263 -23.27 6.52 -2.21
CA ASP A 263 -23.28 7.98 -2.17
C ASP A 263 -22.91 8.50 -0.79
N LEU A 264 -23.58 7.99 0.25
CA LEU A 264 -23.33 8.36 1.64
C LEU A 264 -21.90 8.01 2.06
N MET A 265 -21.40 6.83 1.70
CA MET A 265 -20.04 6.40 2.05
C MET A 265 -19.00 7.28 1.36
N LEU A 266 -19.14 7.56 0.06
CA LEU A 266 -18.23 8.43 -0.69
C LEU A 266 -18.18 9.83 -0.06
N LYS A 267 -19.34 10.36 0.30
CA LYS A 267 -19.48 11.65 0.99
C LYS A 267 -18.79 11.67 2.35
N GLN A 268 -19.03 10.65 3.18
CA GLN A 268 -18.48 10.54 4.53
C GLN A 268 -16.96 10.30 4.51
N ALA A 269 -16.46 9.54 3.54
CA ALA A 269 -15.03 9.31 3.36
C ALA A 269 -14.29 10.53 2.80
N GLY A 270 -15.02 11.55 2.32
CA GLY A 270 -14.42 12.70 1.63
C GLY A 270 -13.80 12.31 0.29
N SER A 271 -14.35 11.30 -0.38
CA SER A 271 -13.87 10.83 -1.67
C SER A 271 -14.02 11.92 -2.74
N GLU A 272 -12.98 12.15 -3.53
CA GLU A 272 -13.07 12.99 -4.73
C GLU A 272 -14.10 12.45 -5.73
N ARG A 273 -14.35 11.13 -5.71
CA ARG A 273 -15.33 10.47 -6.58
C ARG A 273 -16.78 10.75 -6.21
N HIS A 274 -17.06 11.29 -5.03
CA HIS A 274 -18.43 11.69 -4.67
C HIS A 274 -19.00 12.69 -5.70
N ALA A 275 -18.22 13.68 -6.13
CA ALA A 275 -18.66 14.68 -7.11
C ALA A 275 -18.99 14.09 -8.49
N GLU A 276 -18.33 12.98 -8.86
CA GLU A 276 -18.59 12.26 -10.12
C GLU A 276 -19.79 11.31 -10.00
N PHE A 277 -20.03 10.75 -8.81
CA PHE A 277 -21.06 9.74 -8.58
C PHE A 277 -22.42 10.34 -8.20
N GLU A 278 -22.45 11.38 -7.38
CA GLU A 278 -23.66 12.02 -6.86
C GLU A 278 -24.67 12.40 -7.97
N PRO A 279 -24.26 12.97 -9.13
CA PRO A 279 -25.21 13.29 -10.21
C PRO A 279 -25.98 12.07 -10.73
N PHE A 280 -25.33 10.91 -10.80
CA PHE A 280 -25.98 9.66 -11.20
C PHE A 280 -26.98 9.19 -10.14
N TYR A 281 -26.59 9.21 -8.86
CA TYR A 281 -27.49 8.87 -7.76
C TYR A 281 -28.72 9.78 -7.72
N LEU A 282 -28.53 11.09 -7.86
CA LEU A 282 -29.61 12.08 -7.89
C LEU A 282 -30.54 11.87 -9.09
N ALA A 283 -29.99 11.54 -10.27
CA ALA A 283 -30.79 11.17 -11.44
C ALA A 283 -31.62 9.90 -11.20
N TYR A 284 -31.03 8.89 -10.55
CA TYR A 284 -31.71 7.64 -10.20
C TYR A 284 -32.93 7.90 -9.31
N ILE A 285 -32.75 8.63 -8.21
CA ILE A 285 -33.86 8.93 -7.29
C ILE A 285 -34.88 9.89 -7.90
N GLN A 286 -34.48 10.80 -8.80
CA GLN A 286 -35.38 11.68 -9.53
C GLN A 286 -36.35 10.89 -10.42
N LEU A 287 -35.88 9.81 -11.04
CA LEU A 287 -36.70 8.95 -11.91
C LEU A 287 -37.52 7.92 -11.13
N LEU A 288 -37.00 7.44 -10.00
CA LEU A 288 -37.62 6.40 -9.17
C LEU A 288 -38.71 6.94 -8.22
N ASN A 289 -38.48 8.09 -7.58
CA ASN A 289 -39.35 8.58 -6.52
C ASN A 289 -40.68 9.12 -7.06
N LYS A 290 -41.71 9.03 -6.21
CA LYS A 290 -42.98 9.73 -6.43
C LYS A 290 -42.76 11.24 -6.28
N PRO A 291 -42.89 12.04 -7.35
CA PRO A 291 -42.68 13.46 -7.25
C PRO A 291 -43.87 14.12 -6.55
N LYS A 292 -43.59 15.23 -5.85
CA LYS A 292 -44.63 16.14 -5.36
C LYS A 292 -45.16 17.05 -6.47
N ASP A 293 -44.32 17.31 -7.48
CA ASP A 293 -44.59 18.10 -8.67
C ASP A 293 -44.19 17.29 -9.91
N TYR A 294 -45.19 16.84 -10.68
CA TYR A 294 -45.00 16.05 -11.89
C TYR A 294 -44.52 16.90 -13.08
N ARG A 295 -44.77 18.21 -13.09
CA ARG A 295 -44.21 19.10 -14.12
C ARG A 295 -42.71 19.26 -13.91
N GLU A 296 -42.28 19.41 -12.65
CA GLU A 296 -40.87 19.41 -12.29
C GLU A 296 -40.21 18.05 -12.58
N TYR A 297 -40.91 16.94 -12.29
CA TYR A 297 -40.45 15.59 -12.65
C TYR A 297 -40.16 15.46 -14.13
N VAL A 298 -41.02 15.95 -15.02
CA VAL A 298 -40.76 15.91 -16.47
C VAL A 298 -39.59 16.82 -16.84
N ARG A 299 -39.56 18.06 -16.33
CA ARG A 299 -38.48 19.01 -16.63
C ARG A 299 -37.10 18.48 -16.25
N LYS A 300 -36.98 17.79 -15.12
CA LYS A 300 -35.71 17.20 -14.66
C LYS A 300 -35.49 15.77 -15.20
N GLY A 301 -36.55 15.06 -15.51
CA GLY A 301 -36.54 13.67 -15.95
C GLY A 301 -35.86 13.47 -17.30
N GLU A 302 -35.99 14.43 -18.22
CA GLU A 302 -35.29 14.36 -19.51
C GLU A 302 -33.77 14.31 -19.33
N ALA A 303 -33.21 15.25 -18.57
CA ALA A 303 -31.78 15.28 -18.29
C ALA A 303 -31.30 14.04 -17.51
N ALA A 304 -32.12 13.54 -16.58
CA ALA A 304 -31.83 12.30 -15.86
C ALA A 304 -31.80 11.09 -16.82
N LEU A 305 -32.75 10.96 -17.73
CA LEU A 305 -32.76 9.89 -18.73
C LEU A 305 -31.56 9.96 -19.68
N THR A 306 -31.18 11.17 -20.12
CA THR A 306 -29.98 11.36 -20.93
C THR A 306 -28.73 10.91 -20.18
N LEU A 307 -28.60 11.22 -18.88
CA LEU A 307 -27.47 10.76 -18.07
C LEU A 307 -27.42 9.22 -17.99
N PHE A 308 -28.57 8.57 -17.82
CA PHE A 308 -28.66 7.10 -17.83
C PHE A 308 -28.28 6.51 -19.18
N GLU A 309 -28.73 7.11 -20.29
CA GLU A 309 -28.37 6.65 -21.63
C GLU A 309 -26.86 6.69 -21.85
N HIS A 310 -26.20 7.78 -21.45
CA HIS A 310 -24.75 7.91 -21.55
C HIS A 310 -24.02 6.90 -20.66
N ALA A 311 -24.47 6.73 -19.41
CA ALA A 311 -23.89 5.76 -18.48
C ALA A 311 -24.10 4.31 -18.94
N GLY A 312 -25.21 4.00 -19.60
CA GLY A 312 -25.54 2.69 -20.15
C GLY A 312 -24.77 2.28 -21.40
N ALA A 313 -23.96 3.17 -21.98
CA ALA A 313 -23.18 2.88 -23.17
C ALA A 313 -22.23 1.68 -22.96
N SER A 314 -22.12 0.82 -23.96
CA SER A 314 -21.26 -0.38 -23.91
C SER A 314 -19.81 0.00 -23.67
N ASN A 315 -19.22 -0.60 -22.63
CA ASN A 315 -17.85 -0.36 -22.22
C ASN A 315 -17.27 -1.63 -21.59
N ASN A 316 -15.99 -1.91 -21.81
CA ASN A 316 -15.33 -3.11 -21.29
C ASN A 316 -14.66 -2.85 -19.94
N PHE A 317 -15.45 -2.44 -18.95
CA PHE A 317 -14.95 -2.11 -17.62
C PHE A 317 -14.28 -3.30 -16.93
N TYR A 318 -14.75 -4.53 -17.16
CA TYR A 318 -14.10 -5.71 -16.59
C TYR A 318 -12.67 -5.87 -17.11
N GLN A 319 -12.44 -5.74 -18.42
CA GLN A 319 -11.09 -5.83 -18.98
C GLN A 319 -10.20 -4.69 -18.48
N GLN A 320 -10.71 -3.46 -18.43
CA GLN A 320 -9.97 -2.31 -17.88
C GLN A 320 -9.58 -2.57 -16.42
N TYR A 321 -10.53 -3.06 -15.61
CA TYR A 321 -10.27 -3.42 -14.22
C TYR A 321 -9.23 -4.53 -14.10
N GLN A 322 -9.33 -5.59 -14.91
CA GLN A 322 -8.37 -6.71 -14.91
C GLN A 322 -6.95 -6.25 -15.29
N ILE A 323 -6.80 -5.38 -16.29
CA ILE A 323 -5.51 -4.78 -16.63
C ILE A 323 -4.96 -4.01 -15.45
N LEU A 324 -5.80 -3.20 -14.79
CA LEU A 324 -5.39 -2.37 -13.67
C LEU A 324 -4.98 -3.18 -12.43
N VAL A 325 -5.70 -4.25 -12.09
CA VAL A 325 -5.31 -5.14 -10.97
C VAL A 325 -4.20 -6.12 -11.33
N SER A 326 -3.92 -6.33 -12.62
CA SER A 326 -2.75 -7.09 -13.06
C SER A 326 -1.45 -6.32 -12.87
N GLU A 327 -1.51 -4.98 -12.76
CA GLU A 327 -0.39 -4.16 -12.31
C GLU A 327 -0.25 -4.29 -10.80
N PRO A 328 0.80 -4.97 -10.30
CA PRO A 328 0.90 -5.24 -8.89
C PRO A 328 1.14 -3.95 -8.09
N LEU A 329 0.39 -3.80 -6.99
CA LEU A 329 0.67 -2.84 -5.93
C LEU A 329 1.82 -3.38 -5.06
N THR A 330 3.00 -3.54 -5.66
CA THR A 330 4.21 -4.08 -5.03
C THR A 330 5.25 -3.01 -4.81
N LEU A 331 5.97 -3.13 -3.71
CA LEU A 331 7.17 -2.37 -3.42
C LEU A 331 8.42 -3.04 -4.00
N SER A 332 9.47 -2.24 -4.23
CA SER A 332 10.80 -2.78 -4.55
C SER A 332 11.40 -3.53 -3.37
N ASP A 333 12.31 -4.45 -3.65
CA ASP A 333 13.01 -5.23 -2.62
C ASP A 333 13.71 -4.34 -1.60
N ASP A 334 14.26 -3.19 -2.03
CA ASP A 334 14.90 -2.22 -1.14
C ASP A 334 13.89 -1.61 -0.14
N LEU A 335 12.68 -1.27 -0.57
CA LEU A 335 11.66 -0.72 0.32
C LEU A 335 11.10 -1.78 1.27
N LEU A 336 11.02 -3.03 0.82
CA LEU A 336 10.69 -4.16 1.68
C LEU A 336 11.80 -4.44 2.71
N ALA A 337 13.06 -4.38 2.30
CA ALA A 337 14.21 -4.52 3.20
C ALA A 337 14.27 -3.38 4.22
N PHE A 338 14.00 -2.14 3.79
CA PHE A 338 13.85 -1.00 4.68
C PHE A 338 12.75 -1.25 5.73
N ALA A 339 11.55 -1.66 5.31
CA ALA A 339 10.43 -1.91 6.22
C ALA A 339 10.72 -3.04 7.22
N ARG A 340 11.44 -4.09 6.80
CA ARG A 340 11.89 -5.17 7.69
C ARG A 340 12.86 -4.66 8.75
N SER A 341 13.92 -3.97 8.32
CA SER A 341 14.92 -3.36 9.21
C SER A 341 14.28 -2.36 10.20
N GLN A 342 13.29 -1.59 9.74
CA GLN A 342 12.52 -0.70 10.61
C GLN A 342 11.68 -1.44 11.64
N ASN A 343 10.96 -2.50 11.26
CA ASN A 343 10.14 -3.27 12.19
C ASN A 343 10.98 -3.90 13.32
N GLU A 344 12.16 -4.41 12.98
CA GLU A 344 13.10 -4.95 13.97
C GLU A 344 13.64 -3.84 14.89
N SER A 345 13.98 -2.68 14.31
CA SER A 345 14.42 -1.51 15.07
C SER A 345 13.32 -0.98 16.00
N LYS A 346 12.07 -0.86 15.52
CA LYS A 346 10.90 -0.47 16.31
C LYS A 346 10.62 -1.48 17.43
N PHE A 347 10.73 -2.79 17.18
CA PHE A 347 10.54 -3.81 18.22
C PHE A 347 11.58 -3.69 19.35
N LEU A 348 12.84 -3.43 18.99
CA LEU A 348 13.96 -3.34 19.93
C LEU A 348 14.06 -1.99 20.66
N TYR A 349 13.55 -0.92 20.04
CA TYR A 349 13.68 0.45 20.56
C TYR A 349 12.34 1.14 20.79
N ARG A 350 11.24 0.37 20.88
CA ARG A 350 9.95 0.82 21.43
C ARG A 350 10.20 1.41 22.83
N LYS A 351 10.35 2.73 22.84
CA LYS A 351 10.38 3.61 24.00
C LYS A 351 8.91 3.89 24.37
N TYR A 352 8.47 3.82 25.63
CA TYR A 352 8.75 4.82 26.67
C TYR A 352 8.73 6.24 26.15
#